data_AF-A0A7V3VWG8-F1
#
_entry.id   AF-A0A7V3VWG8-F1
#
_cell.length_a   1.000
_cell.length_b   1.000
_cell.length_c   1.000
_cell.angle_alpha   90.00
_cell.angle_beta   90.00
_cell.angle_gamma   90.00
#
_symmetry.space_group_name_H-M   'P 1'
#
loop_
_entity.id
_entity.type
_entity.pdbx_description
1 polymer ?
#
loop_
_entity_poly.entity_id
_entity_poly.type
_entity_poly.pdbx_seq_one_letter_code
_entity_poly.pdbx_strand_id
1 'polypeptide(L)'
;MRALPRRTDMKRISCISLAALLLCSVAALAQERRISLKDYRDKMKAGWLGQMAGVAWGAPTEFRWKAQVIPQDKMPGWNLNTINESFGQDDLYVEMTFLRSLEVYGLDVSIRQAGIDWANSGYPLWHANDAGRSNLRKGIAPPDSGHPAFNKHADDIDYQIEADFSGLVAPGLPNVSIALGEKFGRLMNYGDGLYAGQFIGAMYAEA
;
A
#
# COMPACT_ATOMS: atom_id res chain seq x y z
N MET A 1 -31.98 -58.73 -30.41
CA MET A 1 -32.26 -57.41 -29.78
C MET A 1 -31.19 -57.11 -28.75
N ARG A 2 -30.27 -56.17 -29.02
CA ARG A 2 -29.25 -55.71 -28.06
C ARG A 2 -29.83 -54.55 -27.25
N ALA A 3 -29.88 -54.69 -25.93
CA ALA A 3 -30.32 -53.64 -25.02
C ALA A 3 -29.23 -52.55 -24.94
N LEU A 4 -29.60 -51.30 -25.27
CA LEU A 4 -28.76 -50.13 -25.06
C LEU A 4 -28.71 -49.79 -23.56
N PRO A 5 -27.54 -49.38 -23.02
CA PRO A 5 -27.42 -48.98 -21.63
C PRO A 5 -28.24 -47.70 -21.35
N ARG A 6 -28.91 -47.67 -20.20
CA ARG A 6 -29.78 -46.56 -19.78
C ARG A 6 -28.94 -45.29 -19.56
N ARG A 7 -29.42 -44.20 -20.16
CA ARG A 7 -28.86 -42.83 -20.17
C ARG A 7 -28.65 -42.17 -18.79
N THR A 8 -28.95 -42.87 -17.70
CA THR A 8 -28.98 -42.34 -16.33
C THR A 8 -27.66 -42.47 -15.57
N ASP A 9 -26.81 -43.44 -15.92
CA ASP A 9 -25.55 -43.67 -15.18
C ASP A 9 -24.41 -42.74 -15.61
N MET A 10 -24.45 -42.24 -16.84
CA MET A 10 -23.41 -41.36 -17.40
C MET A 10 -23.40 -39.95 -16.76
N LYS A 11 -24.56 -39.48 -16.25
CA LYS A 11 -24.66 -38.18 -15.56
C LYS A 11 -24.11 -38.21 -14.13
N ARG A 12 -24.28 -39.33 -13.41
CA ARG A 12 -23.79 -39.47 -12.02
C ARG A 12 -22.28 -39.63 -11.95
N ILE A 13 -21.69 -40.37 -12.90
CA ILE A 13 -20.23 -40.52 -13.00
C ILE A 13 -19.58 -39.17 -13.36
N SER A 14 -20.20 -38.39 -14.25
CA SER A 14 -19.69 -37.08 -14.65
C SER A 14 -19.70 -36.03 -13.51
N CYS A 15 -20.65 -36.08 -12.58
CA CYS A 15 -20.70 -35.14 -11.44
C CYS A 15 -19.69 -35.48 -10.33
N ILE A 16 -19.39 -36.77 -10.11
CA ILE A 16 -18.42 -37.19 -9.08
C ILE A 16 -16.99 -36.88 -9.53
N SER A 17 -16.67 -37.07 -10.82
CA SER A 17 -15.36 -36.72 -11.39
C SER A 17 -15.12 -35.21 -11.39
N LEU A 18 -16.16 -34.39 -11.64
CA LEU A 18 -16.06 -32.93 -11.58
C LEU A 18 -15.85 -32.42 -10.15
N ALA A 19 -16.53 -33.03 -9.17
CA ALA A 19 -16.36 -32.71 -7.75
C ALA A 19 -14.96 -33.11 -7.22
N ALA A 20 -14.40 -34.23 -7.67
CA ALA A 20 -13.04 -34.65 -7.30
C ALA A 20 -11.95 -33.76 -7.93
N LEU A 21 -12.14 -33.29 -9.17
CA LEU A 21 -11.26 -32.30 -9.82
C LEU A 21 -11.33 -30.93 -9.12
N LEU A 22 -12.53 -30.50 -8.70
CA LEU A 22 -12.71 -29.29 -7.90
C LEU A 22 -12.06 -29.42 -6.51
N LEU A 23 -12.18 -30.58 -5.84
CA LEU A 23 -11.56 -30.82 -4.53
C LEU A 23 -10.02 -30.87 -4.58
N CYS A 24 -9.43 -31.39 -5.66
CA CYS A 24 -7.98 -31.37 -5.84
C CYS A 24 -7.42 -29.95 -6.12
N SER A 25 -8.22 -29.03 -6.67
CA SER A 25 -7.78 -27.64 -6.89
C SER A 25 -7.77 -26.77 -5.62
N VAL A 26 -8.48 -27.15 -4.55
CA VAL A 26 -8.50 -26.40 -3.28
C VAL A 26 -7.29 -26.74 -2.39
N ALA A 27 -6.58 -27.83 -2.67
CA ALA A 27 -5.45 -28.30 -1.87
C ALA A 27 -4.08 -27.75 -2.34
N ALA A 28 -4.05 -26.86 -3.32
CA ALA A 28 -2.88 -26.00 -3.53
C ALA A 28 -2.87 -24.93 -2.42
N LEU A 29 -2.68 -25.37 -1.17
CA LEU A 29 -2.30 -24.51 -0.08
C LEU A 29 -1.07 -23.74 -0.55
N ALA A 30 -1.18 -22.42 -0.66
CA ALA A 30 -0.06 -21.57 -1.03
C ALA A 30 1.14 -21.98 -0.18
N GLN A 31 2.23 -22.37 -0.85
CA GLN A 31 3.41 -22.86 -0.16
C GLN A 31 3.88 -21.79 0.82
N GLU A 32 3.90 -22.11 2.12
CA GLU A 32 4.36 -21.17 3.15
C GLU A 32 5.78 -20.71 2.81
N ARG A 33 5.96 -19.40 2.66
CA ARG A 33 7.29 -18.79 2.55
C ARG A 33 7.83 -18.55 3.95
N ARG A 34 9.11 -18.86 4.16
CA ARG A 34 9.80 -18.64 5.43
C ARG A 34 10.92 -17.63 5.23
N ILE A 35 11.04 -16.71 6.16
CA ILE A 35 12.13 -15.74 6.23
C ILE A 35 12.67 -15.73 7.65
N SER A 36 14.00 -15.66 7.81
CA SER A 36 14.59 -15.51 9.13
C SER A 36 14.31 -14.10 9.66
N LEU A 37 14.18 -13.94 10.98
CA LEU A 37 14.01 -12.62 11.58
C LEU A 37 15.20 -11.68 11.25
N LYS A 38 16.40 -12.24 11.10
CA LYS A 38 17.58 -11.48 10.69
C LYS A 38 17.41 -10.93 9.28
N ASP A 39 17.02 -11.76 8.33
CA ASP A 39 16.91 -11.36 6.92
C ASP A 39 15.71 -10.43 6.70
N TYR A 40 14.61 -10.65 7.42
CA TYR A 40 13.49 -9.70 7.44
C TYR A 40 13.93 -8.32 7.93
N ARG A 41 14.63 -8.24 9.07
CA ARG A 41 15.12 -6.95 9.59
C ARG A 41 16.11 -6.27 8.66
N ASP A 42 16.95 -7.04 7.98
CA ASP A 42 17.90 -6.51 7.00
C ASP A 42 17.17 -5.91 5.79
N LYS A 43 16.25 -6.67 5.19
CA LYS A 43 15.39 -6.20 4.08
C LYS A 43 14.51 -5.02 4.46
N MET A 44 13.89 -5.05 5.64
CA MET A 44 13.04 -3.96 6.12
C MET A 44 13.85 -2.66 6.27
N LYS A 45 15.04 -2.72 6.86
CA LYS A 45 15.94 -1.55 6.94
C LYS A 45 16.39 -1.07 5.56
N ALA A 46 16.68 -1.99 4.64
CA ALA A 46 17.04 -1.64 3.28
C ALA A 46 15.88 -0.96 2.53
N GLY A 47 14.64 -1.38 2.76
CA GLY A 47 13.44 -0.71 2.24
C GLY A 47 13.35 0.75 2.68
N TRP A 48 13.42 0.99 3.99
CA TRP A 48 13.46 2.34 4.55
C TRP A 48 14.60 3.20 3.98
N LEU A 49 15.82 2.65 3.93
CA LEU A 49 16.97 3.36 3.37
C LEU A 49 16.80 3.66 1.87
N GLY A 50 16.17 2.75 1.13
CA GLY A 50 15.88 2.92 -0.29
C GLY A 50 14.92 4.08 -0.55
N GLN A 51 13.81 4.12 0.19
CA GLN A 51 12.84 5.22 0.14
C GLN A 51 13.50 6.55 0.52
N MET A 52 14.20 6.60 1.66
CA MET A 52 14.95 7.79 2.11
C MET A 52 15.92 8.30 1.03
N ALA A 53 16.64 7.39 0.36
CA ALA A 53 17.59 7.75 -0.68
C ALA A 53 16.88 8.28 -1.93
N GLY A 54 15.80 7.63 -2.38
CA GLY A 54 15.01 8.06 -3.53
C GLY A 54 14.42 9.46 -3.32
N VAL A 55 13.79 9.68 -2.18
CA VAL A 55 13.19 10.95 -1.78
C VAL A 55 14.25 12.05 -1.69
N ALA A 56 15.33 11.84 -0.95
CA ALA A 56 16.36 12.87 -0.78
C ALA A 56 17.10 13.21 -2.09
N TRP A 57 17.32 12.23 -2.95
CA TRP A 57 18.00 12.45 -4.23
C TRP A 57 17.07 13.11 -5.26
N GLY A 58 15.78 12.81 -5.21
CA GLY A 58 14.74 13.36 -6.08
C GLY A 58 14.32 14.79 -5.71
N ALA A 59 14.27 15.13 -4.42
CA ALA A 59 13.74 16.42 -3.94
C ALA A 59 14.31 17.67 -4.65
N PRO A 60 15.63 17.79 -4.93
CA PRO A 60 16.17 18.95 -5.65
C PRO A 60 15.67 19.09 -7.10
N THR A 61 15.00 18.09 -7.65
CA THR A 61 14.50 18.05 -9.04
C THR A 61 13.02 18.39 -9.16
N GLU A 62 12.30 18.48 -8.04
CA GLU A 62 10.87 18.68 -7.98
C GLU A 62 10.44 19.94 -8.75
N PHE A 63 9.44 19.79 -9.62
CA PHE A 63 8.92 20.82 -10.54
C PHE A 63 9.92 21.40 -11.57
N ARG A 64 11.17 20.91 -11.65
CA ARG A 64 12.19 21.45 -12.58
C ARG A 64 12.19 20.83 -13.97
N TRP A 65 11.70 19.58 -14.10
CA TRP A 65 11.78 18.78 -15.33
C TRP A 65 10.40 18.26 -15.77
N LYS A 66 9.44 19.17 -15.93
CA LYS A 66 8.05 18.81 -16.26
C LYS A 66 7.94 18.19 -17.67
N ALA A 67 7.36 17.00 -17.74
CA ALA A 67 7.17 16.22 -18.96
C ALA A 67 8.48 15.92 -19.73
N GLN A 68 9.61 15.80 -19.01
CA GLN A 68 10.92 15.53 -19.59
C GLN A 68 11.71 14.56 -18.72
N VAL A 69 12.54 13.73 -19.34
CA VAL A 69 13.53 12.93 -18.62
C VAL A 69 14.68 13.86 -18.22
N ILE A 70 15.10 13.78 -16.96
CA ILE A 70 16.26 14.53 -16.46
C ILE A 70 17.51 14.02 -17.19
N PRO A 71 18.28 14.86 -17.90
CA PRO A 71 19.53 14.43 -18.48
C PRO A 71 20.50 13.96 -17.39
N GLN A 72 21.26 12.89 -17.66
CA GLN A 72 22.15 12.28 -16.67
C GLN A 72 23.16 13.27 -16.07
N ASP A 73 23.68 14.20 -16.87
CA ASP A 73 24.63 15.23 -16.44
C ASP A 73 23.97 16.35 -15.61
N LYS A 74 22.65 16.34 -15.50
CA LYS A 74 21.83 17.29 -14.72
C LYS A 74 21.24 16.67 -13.45
N MET A 75 21.42 15.37 -13.24
CA MET A 75 21.04 14.74 -11.99
C MET A 75 21.85 15.32 -10.82
N PRO A 76 21.24 15.58 -9.66
CA PRO A 76 21.97 16.02 -8.48
C PRO A 76 23.09 15.04 -8.12
N GLY A 77 24.22 15.56 -7.62
CA GLY A 77 25.24 14.69 -7.04
C GLY A 77 24.73 13.99 -5.78
N TRP A 78 25.23 12.77 -5.52
CA TRP A 78 24.92 12.03 -4.29
C TRP A 78 26.13 11.99 -3.36
N ASN A 79 25.89 12.20 -2.07
CA ASN A 79 26.82 11.84 -1.01
C ASN A 79 26.05 11.29 0.20
N LEU A 80 26.74 10.66 1.15
CA LEU A 80 26.08 10.01 2.28
C LEU A 80 25.26 10.96 3.16
N ASN A 81 25.61 12.25 3.24
CA ASN A 81 24.83 13.20 4.03
C ASN A 81 23.51 13.57 3.35
N THR A 82 23.38 13.39 2.03
CA THR A 82 22.13 13.62 1.29
C THR A 82 20.98 12.82 1.90
N ILE A 83 21.24 11.63 2.46
CA ILE A 83 20.20 10.81 3.10
C ILE A 83 19.43 11.57 4.21
N ASN A 84 20.08 12.50 4.92
CA ASN A 84 19.47 13.25 6.02
C ASN A 84 18.48 14.32 5.54
N GLU A 85 18.53 14.70 4.26
CA GLU A 85 17.56 15.63 3.66
C GLU A 85 16.15 15.01 3.56
N SER A 86 16.04 13.69 3.73
CA SER A 86 14.76 12.98 3.69
C SER A 86 13.89 13.24 4.92
N PHE A 87 14.46 13.60 6.08
CA PHE A 87 13.69 13.76 7.33
C PHE A 87 12.61 14.85 7.28
N GLY A 88 12.75 15.81 6.37
CA GLY A 88 11.81 16.92 6.20
C GLY A 88 10.76 16.69 5.10
N GLN A 89 10.69 15.50 4.52
CA GLN A 89 9.85 15.18 3.35
C GLN A 89 8.57 14.44 3.80
N ASP A 90 7.42 14.84 3.25
CA ASP A 90 6.12 14.24 3.57
C ASP A 90 6.06 12.76 3.22
N ASP A 91 6.77 12.34 2.17
CA ASP A 91 6.96 10.94 1.79
C ASP A 91 7.34 10.06 2.99
N LEU A 92 8.08 10.60 3.98
CA LEU A 92 8.53 9.85 5.15
C LEU A 92 7.74 10.12 6.43
N TYR A 93 7.50 11.38 6.78
CA TYR A 93 6.92 11.65 8.10
C TYR A 93 5.42 11.34 8.18
N VAL A 94 4.72 11.23 7.04
CA VAL A 94 3.29 10.92 7.07
C VAL A 94 3.05 9.48 7.50
N GLU A 95 3.75 8.52 6.91
CA GLU A 95 3.62 7.11 7.25
C GLU A 95 4.11 6.77 8.68
N MET A 96 4.97 7.60 9.27
CA MET A 96 5.31 7.49 10.70
C MET A 96 4.07 7.65 11.60
N THR A 97 3.09 8.48 11.20
CA THR A 97 1.82 8.59 11.93
C THR A 97 1.01 7.30 11.85
N PHE A 98 1.01 6.63 10.69
CA PHE A 98 0.30 5.36 10.50
C PHE A 98 0.93 4.24 11.32
N LEU A 99 2.26 4.14 11.30
CA LEU A 99 3.02 3.23 12.15
C LEU A 99 2.75 3.49 13.63
N ARG A 100 2.65 4.76 14.04
CA ARG A 100 2.31 5.12 15.43
C ARG A 100 0.90 4.67 15.81
N SER A 101 -0.09 4.83 14.94
CA SER A 101 -1.44 4.29 15.18
C SER A 101 -1.44 2.77 15.35
N LEU A 102 -0.70 2.05 14.51
CA LEU A 102 -0.53 0.59 14.63
C LEU A 102 0.17 0.19 15.93
N GLU A 103 1.20 0.92 16.35
CA GLU A 103 1.94 0.67 17.59
C GLU A 103 1.06 0.85 18.83
N VAL A 104 0.24 1.91 18.86
CA VAL A 104 -0.58 2.26 20.03
C VAL A 104 -1.83 1.40 20.14
N TYR A 105 -2.51 1.13 19.01
CA TYR A 105 -3.83 0.49 19.01
C TYR A 105 -3.83 -0.94 18.45
N GLY A 106 -2.70 -1.41 17.93
CA GLY A 106 -2.56 -2.72 17.29
C GLY A 106 -2.95 -2.74 15.82
N LEU A 107 -2.74 -3.90 15.18
CA LEU A 107 -2.96 -4.09 13.73
C LEU A 107 -4.43 -3.91 13.30
N ASP A 108 -5.36 -4.07 14.24
CA ASP A 108 -6.80 -3.93 14.01
C ASP A 108 -7.33 -2.51 14.26
N VAL A 109 -6.45 -1.51 14.40
CA VAL A 109 -6.87 -0.10 14.52
C VAL A 109 -7.89 0.26 13.44
N SER A 110 -8.96 0.94 13.86
CA SER A 110 -10.03 1.34 12.96
C SER A 110 -9.60 2.55 12.13
N ILE A 111 -10.12 2.66 10.90
CA ILE A 111 -9.94 3.85 10.05
C ILE A 111 -10.34 5.15 10.76
N ARG A 112 -11.35 5.10 11.64
CA ARG A 112 -11.78 6.27 12.42
C ARG A 112 -10.71 6.71 13.41
N GLN A 113 -10.07 5.77 14.10
CA GLN A 113 -8.99 6.09 15.04
C GLN A 113 -7.74 6.58 14.29
N ALA A 114 -7.35 5.91 13.21
CA ALA A 114 -6.26 6.36 12.36
C ALA A 114 -6.51 7.78 11.81
N GLY A 115 -7.75 8.07 11.39
CA GLY A 115 -8.17 9.40 10.98
C GLY A 115 -8.07 10.45 12.10
N ILE A 116 -8.38 10.10 13.34
CA ILE A 116 -8.20 11.00 14.50
C ILE A 116 -6.72 11.31 14.70
N ASP A 117 -5.85 10.31 14.69
CA ASP A 117 -4.41 10.50 14.90
C ASP A 117 -3.82 11.38 13.79
N TRP A 118 -4.13 11.07 12.53
CA TRP A 118 -3.64 11.84 11.38
C TRP A 118 -4.23 13.26 11.32
N ALA A 119 -5.50 13.45 11.70
CA ALA A 119 -6.09 14.79 11.87
C ALA A 119 -5.37 15.64 12.92
N ASN A 120 -4.77 15.02 13.93
CA ASN A 120 -4.02 15.70 15.00
C ASN A 120 -2.52 15.87 14.69
N SER A 121 -2.03 15.38 13.55
CA SER A 121 -0.64 15.61 13.11
C SER A 121 -0.33 17.11 12.92
N GLY A 122 0.90 17.51 13.23
CA GLY A 122 1.34 18.91 13.23
C GLY A 122 2.25 19.32 12.07
N TYR A 123 2.67 18.38 11.22
CA TYR A 123 3.56 18.64 10.08
C TYR A 123 2.80 19.25 8.89
N PRO A 124 3.49 19.96 7.97
CA PRO A 124 2.88 20.43 6.72
C PRO A 124 2.43 19.26 5.84
N LEU A 125 1.45 19.51 4.97
CA LEU A 125 0.95 18.54 4.00
C LEU A 125 0.59 19.29 2.71
N TRP A 126 0.50 18.55 1.61
CA TRP A 126 0.11 19.07 0.31
C TRP A 126 -0.99 18.20 -0.32
N HIS A 127 -1.55 18.63 -1.45
CA HIS A 127 -2.40 17.78 -2.31
C HIS A 127 -3.46 16.94 -1.58
N ALA A 128 -3.52 15.62 -1.83
CA ALA A 128 -4.54 14.76 -1.27
C ALA A 128 -4.46 14.76 0.26
N ASN A 129 -3.25 14.77 0.80
CA ASN A 129 -2.96 14.79 2.23
C ASN A 129 -3.54 16.02 2.93
N ASP A 130 -3.28 17.22 2.43
CA ASP A 130 -3.79 18.45 3.05
C ASP A 130 -5.32 18.51 2.97
N ALA A 131 -5.88 18.16 1.81
CA ALA A 131 -7.33 18.13 1.60
C ALA A 131 -8.02 17.09 2.50
N GLY A 132 -7.50 15.87 2.56
CA GLY A 132 -8.00 14.79 3.41
C GLY A 132 -7.94 15.15 4.89
N ARG A 133 -6.81 15.68 5.36
CA ARG A 133 -6.65 16.09 6.77
C ARG A 133 -7.57 17.26 7.11
N SER A 134 -7.70 18.22 6.20
CA SER A 134 -8.64 19.34 6.33
C SER A 134 -10.09 18.87 6.40
N ASN A 135 -10.47 17.86 5.61
CA ASN A 135 -11.80 17.26 5.64
C ASN A 135 -12.08 16.60 7.00
N LEU A 136 -11.13 15.84 7.53
CA LEU A 136 -11.25 15.24 8.87
C LEU A 136 -11.43 16.30 9.96
N ARG A 137 -10.63 17.37 9.91
CA ARG A 137 -10.72 18.51 10.85
C ARG A 137 -12.05 19.27 10.75
N LYS A 138 -12.72 19.21 9.59
CA LYS A 138 -14.08 19.77 9.38
C LYS A 138 -15.20 18.80 9.75
N GLY A 139 -14.87 17.58 10.19
CA GLY A 139 -15.84 16.56 10.60
C GLY A 139 -16.31 15.63 9.49
N ILE A 140 -15.71 15.68 8.29
CA ILE A 140 -15.95 14.68 7.24
C ILE A 140 -15.11 13.45 7.59
N ALA A 141 -15.75 12.46 8.21
CA ALA A 141 -15.07 11.25 8.66
C ALA A 141 -14.68 10.33 7.48
N PRO A 142 -13.72 9.41 7.67
CA PRO A 142 -13.43 8.39 6.67
C PRO A 142 -14.65 7.47 6.44
N PRO A 143 -14.81 6.91 5.22
CA PRO A 143 -13.90 7.04 4.07
C PRO A 143 -14.12 8.33 3.25
N ASP A 144 -15.07 9.19 3.63
CA ASP A 144 -15.45 10.36 2.85
C ASP A 144 -14.38 11.46 2.84
N SER A 145 -13.47 11.47 3.83
CA SER A 145 -12.38 12.45 3.90
C SER A 145 -11.49 12.45 2.64
N GLY A 146 -11.24 11.27 2.06
CA GLY A 146 -10.49 11.11 0.81
C GLY A 146 -11.36 11.01 -0.45
N HIS A 147 -12.69 10.93 -0.32
CA HIS A 147 -13.58 10.66 -1.44
C HIS A 147 -13.62 11.83 -2.46
N PRO A 148 -13.72 11.59 -3.79
CA PRO A 148 -13.65 12.65 -4.81
C PRO A 148 -14.75 13.73 -4.71
N ALA A 149 -15.86 13.41 -4.04
CA ALA A 149 -16.92 14.38 -3.73
C ALA A 149 -16.46 15.49 -2.75
N PHE A 150 -15.43 15.22 -1.94
CA PHE A 150 -14.93 16.12 -0.90
C PHE A 150 -13.44 16.43 -1.04
N ASN A 151 -12.68 15.60 -1.77
CA ASN A 151 -11.28 15.81 -2.07
C ASN A 151 -11.04 15.86 -3.59
N LYS A 152 -10.72 17.04 -4.13
CA LYS A 152 -10.41 17.22 -5.56
C LYS A 152 -9.04 16.65 -5.97
N HIS A 153 -8.21 16.32 -4.99
CA HIS A 153 -6.88 15.74 -5.13
C HIS A 153 -6.88 14.23 -4.88
N ALA A 154 -8.05 13.58 -4.84
CA ALA A 154 -8.17 12.18 -4.43
C ALA A 154 -7.31 11.19 -5.24
N ASP A 155 -6.97 11.53 -6.49
CA ASP A 155 -6.13 10.73 -7.39
C ASP A 155 -4.65 11.16 -7.43
N ASP A 156 -4.24 12.15 -6.63
CA ASP A 156 -2.83 12.57 -6.52
C ASP A 156 -2.00 11.46 -5.83
N ILE A 157 -0.67 11.54 -5.96
CA ILE A 157 0.26 10.44 -5.60
C ILE A 157 0.53 10.29 -4.10
N ASP A 158 -0.12 11.07 -3.24
CA ASP A 158 0.18 11.18 -1.81
C ASP A 158 0.29 9.82 -1.10
N TYR A 159 -0.72 8.95 -1.20
CA TYR A 159 -0.61 7.61 -0.60
C TYR A 159 0.39 6.71 -1.32
N GLN A 160 0.68 6.96 -2.60
CA GLN A 160 1.66 6.17 -3.34
C GLN A 160 3.06 6.30 -2.76
N ILE A 161 3.46 7.51 -2.38
CA ILE A 161 4.77 7.81 -1.80
C ILE A 161 4.89 7.46 -0.31
N GLU A 162 3.75 7.13 0.32
CA GLU A 162 3.62 6.78 1.75
C GLU A 162 3.20 5.32 1.97
N ALA A 163 3.13 4.50 0.92
CA ALA A 163 2.62 3.13 1.02
C ALA A 163 3.67 2.12 1.49
N ASP A 164 4.94 2.53 1.55
CA ASP A 164 6.12 1.71 1.82
C ASP A 164 5.97 0.95 3.15
N PHE A 165 5.55 1.64 4.23
CA PHE A 165 5.31 1.00 5.53
C PHE A 165 4.38 -0.22 5.42
N SER A 166 3.36 -0.16 4.55
CA SER A 166 2.29 -1.15 4.52
C SER A 166 2.78 -2.53 4.07
N GLY A 167 3.75 -2.57 3.17
CA GLY A 167 4.42 -3.80 2.76
C GLY A 167 5.56 -4.19 3.69
N LEU A 168 6.30 -3.21 4.21
CA LEU A 168 7.40 -3.46 5.16
C LEU A 168 6.93 -4.13 6.45
N VAL A 169 5.72 -3.81 6.93
CA VAL A 169 5.11 -4.47 8.11
C VAL A 169 4.33 -5.74 7.77
N ALA A 170 4.16 -6.07 6.49
CA ALA A 170 3.37 -7.20 5.99
C ALA A 170 4.16 -8.10 5.01
N PRO A 171 5.35 -8.59 5.38
CA PRO A 171 6.20 -9.37 4.47
C PRO A 171 5.50 -10.66 4.01
N GLY A 172 5.40 -10.84 2.70
CA GLY A 172 4.72 -11.97 2.04
C GLY A 172 3.19 -11.91 2.13
N LEU A 173 2.61 -10.79 2.54
CA LEU A 173 1.17 -10.63 2.81
C LEU A 173 0.59 -9.43 2.05
N PRO A 174 0.52 -9.45 0.71
CA PRO A 174 0.04 -8.32 -0.10
C PRO A 174 -1.41 -7.91 0.25
N ASN A 175 -2.27 -8.87 0.60
CA ASN A 175 -3.64 -8.57 1.03
C ASN A 175 -3.69 -7.76 2.34
N VAL A 176 -2.71 -7.94 3.23
CA VAL A 176 -2.59 -7.14 4.46
C VAL A 176 -2.15 -5.72 4.11
N SER A 177 -1.20 -5.55 3.20
CA SER A 177 -0.81 -4.22 2.70
C SER A 177 -1.99 -3.47 2.05
N ILE A 178 -2.79 -4.16 1.21
CA ILE A 178 -4.01 -3.59 0.61
C ILE A 178 -5.01 -3.15 1.69
N ALA A 179 -5.23 -3.99 2.71
CA ALA A 179 -6.11 -3.67 3.83
C ALA A 179 -5.60 -2.50 4.69
N LEU A 180 -4.28 -2.34 4.83
CA LEU A 180 -3.69 -1.15 5.45
C LEU A 180 -3.92 0.09 4.59
N GLY A 181 -3.88 -0.01 3.26
CA GLY A 181 -4.27 1.09 2.37
C GLY A 181 -5.74 1.51 2.53
N GLU A 182 -6.65 0.56 2.73
CA GLU A 182 -8.05 0.88 3.05
C GLU A 182 -8.22 1.60 4.40
N LYS A 183 -7.23 1.51 5.30
CA LYS A 183 -7.25 2.19 6.61
C LYS A 183 -6.52 3.53 6.59
N PHE A 184 -5.38 3.62 5.91
CA PHE A 184 -4.50 4.79 5.97
C PHE A 184 -4.56 5.59 4.66
N GLY A 185 -4.36 4.94 3.52
CA GLY A 185 -4.50 5.58 2.20
C GLY A 185 -5.89 6.12 1.91
N ARG A 186 -6.94 5.47 2.43
CA ARG A 186 -8.33 5.93 2.26
C ARG A 186 -8.62 7.24 3.00
N LEU A 187 -7.75 7.67 3.93
CA LEU A 187 -7.93 8.93 4.66
C LEU A 187 -7.80 10.15 3.73
N MET A 188 -6.90 10.07 2.75
CA MET A 188 -6.56 11.15 1.84
C MET A 188 -6.88 10.83 0.37
N ASN A 189 -6.70 9.60 -0.08
CA ASN A 189 -6.88 9.19 -1.47
C ASN A 189 -8.12 8.32 -1.70
N TYR A 190 -8.56 8.29 -2.96
CA TYR A 190 -9.59 7.41 -3.48
C TYR A 190 -9.25 7.03 -4.92
N GLY A 191 -9.90 6.00 -5.48
CA GLY A 191 -9.67 5.65 -6.89
C GLY A 191 -8.21 5.31 -7.18
N ASP A 192 -7.67 5.90 -8.25
CA ASP A 192 -6.35 5.56 -8.78
C ASP A 192 -5.23 6.00 -7.83
N GLY A 193 -5.40 7.12 -7.12
CA GLY A 193 -4.43 7.56 -6.11
C GLY A 193 -4.26 6.54 -4.97
N LEU A 194 -5.36 5.90 -4.55
CA LEU A 194 -5.31 4.82 -3.57
C LEU A 194 -4.73 3.54 -4.17
N TYR A 195 -5.20 3.14 -5.36
CA TYR A 195 -4.78 1.89 -5.98
C TYR A 195 -3.29 1.89 -6.30
N ALA A 196 -2.73 3.05 -6.66
CA ALA A 196 -1.29 3.21 -6.85
C ALA A 196 -0.51 2.89 -5.56
N GLY A 197 -0.92 3.42 -4.41
CA GLY A 197 -0.26 3.09 -3.14
C GLY A 197 -0.49 1.63 -2.71
N GLN A 198 -1.69 1.08 -2.87
CA GLN A 198 -1.94 -0.34 -2.61
C GLN A 198 -1.06 -1.25 -3.49
N PHE A 199 -0.82 -0.87 -4.74
CA PHE A 199 0.08 -1.57 -5.64
C PHE A 199 1.53 -1.50 -5.14
N ILE A 200 2.04 -0.31 -4.79
CA ILE A 200 3.40 -0.14 -4.25
C ILE A 200 3.59 -0.94 -2.96
N GLY A 201 2.65 -0.85 -2.01
CA GLY A 201 2.67 -1.61 -0.78
C GLY A 201 2.69 -3.13 -1.00
N ALA A 202 1.92 -3.63 -1.98
CA ALA A 202 1.95 -5.04 -2.36
C ALA A 202 3.31 -5.46 -2.96
N MET A 203 3.97 -4.60 -3.74
CA MET A 203 5.33 -4.87 -4.22
C MET A 203 6.33 -4.96 -3.06
N TYR A 204 6.22 -4.08 -2.07
CA TYR A 204 7.04 -4.13 -0.85
C TYR A 204 6.81 -5.43 -0.06
N ALA A 205 5.57 -5.90 0.03
CA ALA A 205 5.25 -7.16 0.68
C ALA A 205 5.91 -8.36 -0.03
N GLU A 206 6.06 -8.33 -1.35
CA GLU A 206 6.63 -9.45 -2.11
C GLU A 206 8.18 -9.52 -2.13
N ALA A 207 8.85 -8.38 -1.99
CA ALA A 207 10.30 -8.20 -2.18
C ALA A 207 11.19 -8.84 -1.08
#